data_AF-A0A350PLM5-F1
#
_entry.id   AF-A0A350PLM5-F1
#
_cell.length_a   1.000
_cell.length_b   1.000
_cell.length_c   1.000
_cell.angle_alpha   90.00
_cell.angle_beta   90.00
_cell.angle_gamma   90.00
#
_symmetry.space_group_name_H-M   'P 1'
#
loop_
_entity.id
_entity.type
_entity.pdbx_description
1 polymer ?
#
loop_
_entity_poly.entity_id
_entity_poly.type
_entity_poly.pdbx_seq_one_letter_code
_entity_poly.pdbx_strand_id
1 'polypeptide(L)'
;MKQNILIRGPVLSQSGYGEQARFAMRALRSREDLFDIFILPLNWGQTGWVSLDNEERSWIDERIKATHAHTQSGGNFDISVQVTIPNEFEKIAPVNIGYTAGIETT
;
A
#
# COMPACT_ATOMS: atom_id res chain seq x y z
N MET A 1 0.88 21.36 4.25
CA MET A 1 -0.31 20.51 4.06
C MET A 1 0.18 19.09 3.88
N LYS A 2 -0.48 18.11 4.51
CA LYS A 2 -0.12 16.70 4.28
C LYS A 2 -0.65 16.26 2.91
N GLN A 3 0.10 15.41 2.22
CA GLN A 3 -0.33 14.83 0.95
C GLN A 3 -1.02 13.49 1.22
N ASN A 4 -2.15 13.25 0.54
CA ASN A 4 -2.88 11.99 0.64
C ASN A 4 -2.18 10.94 -0.22
N ILE A 5 -1.58 9.94 0.42
CA ILE A 5 -0.84 8.88 -0.26
C ILE A 5 -1.59 7.55 -0.14
N LEU A 6 -1.84 6.91 -1.29
CA LEU A 6 -2.44 5.58 -1.36
C LEU A 6 -1.34 4.53 -1.56
N ILE A 7 -1.23 3.58 -0.66
CA ILE A 7 -0.41 2.38 -0.81
C ILE A 7 -1.32 1.27 -1.31
N ARG A 8 -1.08 0.81 -2.53
CA ARG A 8 -1.78 -0.32 -3.13
C ARG A 8 -0.83 -1.49 -3.27
N GLY A 9 -1.13 -2.61 -2.65
CA GLY A 9 -0.23 -3.76 -2.68
C GLY A 9 -0.61 -4.84 -1.68
N PRO A 10 0.08 -5.98 -1.71
CA PRO A 10 -0.29 -7.13 -0.88
C PRO A 10 0.26 -7.04 0.54
N VAL A 11 0.00 -5.91 1.23
CA VAL A 11 0.50 -5.59 2.58
C VAL A 11 0.15 -6.66 3.63
N LEU A 12 -0.99 -7.34 3.44
CA LEU A 12 -1.45 -8.41 4.31
C LEU A 12 -0.84 -9.78 3.97
N SER A 13 -0.18 -9.94 2.83
CA SER A 13 0.38 -11.22 2.39
C SER A 13 1.68 -11.55 3.13
N GLN A 14 1.90 -12.84 3.45
CA GLN A 14 3.19 -13.35 3.94
C GLN A 14 4.25 -13.52 2.85
N SER A 15 3.98 -13.06 1.62
CA SER A 15 4.91 -13.17 0.49
C SER A 15 6.03 -12.11 0.52
N GLY A 16 7.03 -12.28 -0.34
CA GLY A 16 8.08 -11.28 -0.54
C GLY A 16 7.53 -9.92 -0.99
N TYR A 17 6.54 -9.91 -1.87
CA TYR A 17 5.81 -8.68 -2.24
C TYR A 17 5.04 -8.08 -1.06
N GLY A 18 4.56 -8.91 -0.13
CA GLY A 18 3.95 -8.42 1.10
C GLY A 18 4.94 -7.72 2.02
N GLU A 19 6.15 -8.26 2.18
CA GLU A 19 7.20 -7.59 2.96
C GLU A 19 7.70 -6.32 2.28
N GLN A 20 7.82 -6.34 0.95
CA GLN A 20 8.11 -5.18 0.14
C GLN A 20 7.06 -4.07 0.33
N ALA A 21 5.77 -4.43 0.37
CA ALA A 21 4.69 -3.49 0.64
C ALA A 21 4.75 -2.91 2.06
N ARG A 22 5.01 -3.76 3.08
CA ARG A 22 5.20 -3.31 4.46
C ARG A 22 6.45 -2.46 4.64
N PHE A 23 7.52 -2.71 3.88
CA PHE A 23 8.72 -1.87 3.89
C PHE A 23 8.41 -0.45 3.40
N ALA A 24 7.75 -0.32 2.24
CA ALA A 24 7.32 0.99 1.73
C ALA A 24 6.36 1.69 2.69
N MET A 25 5.42 0.95 3.28
CA MET A 25 4.49 1.47 4.29
C MET A 25 5.21 2.00 5.53
N ARG A 26 6.16 1.25 6.10
CA ARG A 26 6.95 1.69 7.26
C ARG A 26 7.76 2.95 6.94
N ALA A 27 8.35 3.03 5.75
CA ALA A 27 9.07 4.23 5.31
C ALA A 27 8.15 5.46 5.25
N LEU A 28 6.94 5.32 4.69
CA LEU A 28 5.95 6.39 4.66
C LEU A 28 5.43 6.76 6.06
N ARG A 29 5.17 5.76 6.91
CA ARG A 29 4.73 5.94 8.30
C ARG A 29 5.77 6.69 9.13
N SER A 30 7.07 6.53 8.85
CA SER A 30 8.11 7.33 9.52
C SER A 30 8.00 8.84 9.26
N ARG A 31 7.24 9.25 8.23
CA ARG A 31 7.00 10.63 7.81
C ARG A 31 5.50 10.99 7.83
N GLU A 32 4.78 10.57 8.87
CA GLU A 32 3.40 10.99 9.14
C GLU A 32 3.24 12.51 9.30
N ASP A 33 4.35 13.26 9.46
CA ASP A 33 4.37 14.73 9.38
C ASP A 33 4.02 15.27 7.98
N LEU A 34 4.35 14.51 6.93
CA LEU A 34 4.18 14.89 5.52
C LEU A 34 3.01 14.18 4.83
N PHE A 35 2.67 12.97 5.26
CA PHE A 35 1.76 12.09 4.54
C PHE A 35 0.55 11.68 5.36
N ASP A 36 -0.61 11.69 4.71
CA ASP A 36 -1.82 11.02 5.19
C ASP A 36 -1.96 9.68 4.44
N ILE A 37 -1.78 8.57 5.15
CA ILE A 37 -1.53 7.26 4.55
C ILE A 37 -2.81 6.46 4.46
N PHE A 38 -3.15 6.06 3.24
CA PHE A 38 -4.25 5.18 2.90
C PHE A 38 -3.70 3.87 2.37
N ILE A 39 -4.39 2.77 2.64
CA ILE A 39 -3.99 1.41 2.24
C ILE A 39 -5.12 0.74 1.47
N LEU A 40 -4.80 0.23 0.28
CA LEU A 40 -5.64 -0.64 -0.52
C LEU A 40 -4.95 -2.02 -0.63
N PRO A 41 -5.36 -3.00 0.19
CA PRO A 41 -4.73 -4.32 0.19
C PRO A 41 -5.09 -5.09 -1.08
N LEU A 42 -4.11 -5.78 -1.65
CA LEU A 42 -4.30 -6.70 -2.77
C LEU A 42 -4.04 -8.15 -2.34
N ASN A 43 -4.72 -9.09 -2.99
CA ASN A 43 -4.38 -10.50 -2.86
C ASN A 43 -3.14 -10.82 -3.69
N TRP A 44 -2.28 -11.73 -3.21
CA TRP A 44 -1.06 -12.13 -3.91
C TRP A 44 -0.86 -13.64 -3.91
N GLY A 45 -1.19 -14.25 -5.05
CA GLY A 45 -1.16 -15.70 -5.23
C GLY A 45 -2.04 -16.43 -4.21
N GLN A 46 -1.61 -17.62 -3.80
CA GLN A 46 -2.26 -18.44 -2.76
C GLN A 46 -1.64 -18.23 -1.37
N THR A 47 -0.89 -17.15 -1.16
CA THR A 47 -0.19 -16.93 0.10
C THR A 47 -1.18 -16.45 1.16
N GLY A 48 -1.14 -17.11 2.33
CA GLY A 48 -1.96 -16.73 3.48
C GLY A 48 -1.71 -15.28 3.94
N TRP A 49 -2.68 -14.75 4.67
CA TRP A 49 -2.54 -13.44 5.30
C TRP A 49 -1.72 -13.55 6.58
N VAL A 50 -0.94 -12.51 6.86
CA VAL A 50 -0.19 -12.37 8.12
C VAL A 50 -1.19 -12.36 9.27
N SER A 51 -1.25 -13.46 10.02
CA SER A 51 -2.21 -13.66 11.13
C SER A 51 -1.70 -13.10 12.47
N LEU A 52 -0.64 -12.29 12.44
CA LEU A 52 0.00 -11.78 13.65
C LEU A 52 -0.81 -10.61 14.22
N ASP A 53 -1.32 -10.79 15.44
CA ASP A 53 -1.96 -9.74 16.24
C ASP A 53 -0.87 -8.86 16.84
N ASN A 54 -0.50 -7.79 16.14
CA ASN A 54 0.50 -6.84 16.58
C ASN A 54 0.08 -5.39 16.28
N GLU A 55 0.81 -4.42 16.82
CA GLU A 55 0.52 -2.99 16.62
C GLU A 55 0.50 -2.61 15.15
N GLU A 56 1.46 -3.13 14.36
CA GLU A 56 1.53 -2.86 12.93
C GLU A 56 0.27 -3.35 12.20
N ARG A 57 -0.21 -4.56 12.52
CA ARG A 57 -1.42 -5.13 11.94
C ARG A 57 -2.65 -4.29 12.28
N SER A 58 -2.80 -3.92 13.56
CA SER A 58 -3.90 -3.07 14.00
C SER A 58 -3.91 -1.73 13.26
N TRP A 59 -2.74 -1.10 13.11
CA TRP A 59 -2.58 0.15 12.38
C TRP A 59 -2.93 0.00 10.89
N ILE A 60 -2.52 -1.11 10.25
CA ILE A 60 -2.89 -1.42 8.87
C ILE A 60 -4.40 -1.53 8.73
N ASP A 61 -5.08 -2.30 9.59
CA ASP A 61 -6.53 -2.48 9.55
C ASP A 61 -7.28 -1.14 9.75
N GLU A 62 -6.79 -0.27 10.64
CA GLU A 62 -7.34 1.09 10.80
C GLU A 62 -7.18 1.95 9.54
N ARG A 63 -6.01 1.92 8.91
CA ARG A 63 -5.77 2.66 7.65
C ARG A 63 -6.61 2.11 6.50
N ILE A 64 -6.80 0.79 6.40
CA ILE A 64 -7.67 0.18 5.40
C ILE A 64 -9.12 0.68 5.57
N LYS A 65 -9.63 0.70 6.81
CA LYS A 65 -10.97 1.25 7.11
C LYS A 65 -11.07 2.73 6.72
N ALA A 66 -10.04 3.52 7.03
CA ALA A 66 -9.98 4.93 6.64
C ALA A 66 -9.99 5.10 5.11
N THR A 67 -9.26 4.26 4.36
CA THR A 67 -9.31 4.24 2.89
C THR A 67 -10.72 3.98 2.38
N HIS A 68 -11.41 2.98 2.92
CA HIS A 68 -12.78 2.67 2.50
C HIS A 68 -13.71 3.86 2.73
N ALA A 69 -13.63 4.52 3.89
CA ALA A 69 -14.43 5.70 4.19
C ALA A 69 -14.10 6.89 3.26
N HIS A 70 -12.82 7.12 2.97
CA HIS A 70 -12.36 8.20 2.08
C HIS A 70 -12.80 7.98 0.64
N THR A 71 -12.65 6.75 0.12
CA THR A 71 -13.09 6.39 -1.23
C THR A 71 -14.60 6.46 -1.39
N GLN A 72 -15.38 6.03 -0.39
CA GLN A 72 -16.85 6.15 -0.41
C GLN A 72 -17.31 7.61 -0.40
N SER A 73 -16.54 8.49 0.23
CA SER A 73 -16.82 9.93 0.27
C SER A 73 -16.38 10.68 -1.00
N GLY A 74 -15.86 9.96 -2.01
CA GLY A 74 -15.34 10.57 -3.25
C GLY A 74 -13.99 11.28 -3.06
N GLY A 75 -13.24 10.91 -2.02
CA GLY A 75 -11.93 11.47 -1.75
C GLY A 75 -10.89 11.10 -2.80
N ASN A 76 -10.07 12.07 -3.21
CA ASN A 76 -8.97 11.87 -4.14
C ASN A 76 -7.64 11.66 -3.38
N PHE A 77 -6.69 11.02 -4.06
CA PHE A 77 -5.32 10.83 -3.59
C PHE A 77 -4.36 11.66 -4.44
N ASP A 78 -3.34 12.25 -3.82
CA ASP A 78 -2.31 13.03 -4.52
C ASP A 78 -1.22 12.11 -5.09
N ILE A 79 -0.89 11.05 -4.34
CA ILE A 79 0.17 10.10 -4.69
C ILE A 79 -0.36 8.67 -4.56
N SER A 80 -0.01 7.79 -5.49
CA SER A 80 -0.18 6.34 -5.33
C SER A 80 1.18 5.64 -5.36
N VAL A 81 1.38 4.71 -4.43
CA VAL A 81 2.53 3.80 -4.39
C VAL A 81 1.98 2.39 -4.61
N GLN A 82 2.35 1.78 -5.73
CA GLN A 82 1.80 0.50 -6.17
C GLN A 82 2.87 -0.57 -6.10
N VAL A 83 2.66 -1.54 -5.22
CA VAL A 83 3.57 -2.64 -4.95
C VAL A 83 3.03 -3.91 -5.60
N THR A 84 3.21 -4.00 -6.92
CA THR A 84 2.72 -5.07 -7.81
C THR A 84 3.67 -5.23 -8.99
N ILE A 85 3.37 -6.17 -9.90
CA ILE A 85 4.08 -6.26 -11.17
C ILE A 85 3.72 -5.08 -12.10
N PRO A 86 4.61 -4.66 -13.03
CA PRO A 86 4.39 -3.50 -13.89
C PRO A 86 3.11 -3.53 -14.71
N ASN A 87 2.68 -4.72 -15.12
CA ASN A 87 1.45 -4.92 -15.89
C ASN A 87 0.17 -4.62 -15.10
N GLU A 88 0.24 -4.59 -13.76
CA GLU A 88 -0.89 -4.30 -12.88
C GLU A 88 -0.95 -2.85 -12.39
N PHE A 89 -0.02 -1.99 -12.84
CA PHE A 89 -0.03 -0.59 -12.45
C PHE A 89 -1.20 0.18 -13.08
N GLU A 90 -1.90 0.94 -12.25
CA GLU A 90 -3.05 1.75 -12.63
C GLU A 90 -2.78 3.25 -12.43
N LYS A 91 -3.48 4.12 -13.15
CA LYS A 91 -3.42 5.57 -12.88
C LYS A 91 -4.48 5.96 -11.86
N ILE A 92 -4.14 5.89 -10.57
CA ILE A 92 -5.08 6.13 -9.46
C ILE A 92 -4.97 7.56 -8.90
N ALA A 93 -3.79 8.17 -9.03
CA ALA A 93 -3.48 9.51 -8.51
C ALA A 93 -2.76 10.34 -9.60
N PRO A 94 -2.61 11.67 -9.46
CA PRO A 94 -1.82 12.46 -10.40
C PRO A 94 -0.34 12.05 -10.42
N VAL A 95 0.20 11.59 -9.28
CA VAL A 95 1.54 10.98 -9.19
C VAL A 95 1.40 9.50 -8.87
N ASN A 96 1.93 8.61 -9.72
CA ASN A 96 1.90 7.16 -9.50
C ASN A 96 3.33 6.62 -9.49
N ILE A 97 3.69 5.92 -8.41
CA ILE A 97 5.00 5.34 -8.17
C ILE A 97 4.83 3.82 -8.18
N GLY A 98 5.43 3.16 -9.17
CA GLY A 98 5.49 1.70 -9.24
C GLY A 98 6.68 1.17 -8.45
N TYR A 99 6.45 0.26 -7.50
CA TYR A 99 7.48 -0.42 -6.74
C TYR A 99 7.40 -1.93 -6.99
N THR A 100 8.25 -2.43 -7.90
CA THR A 100 8.27 -3.84 -8.32
C THR A 100 9.63 -4.47 -8.05
N ALA A 101 9.64 -5.79 -7.83
CA ALA A 101 10.86 -6.58 -7.97
C ALA A 101 11.05 -6.93 -9.45
N GLY A 102 12.09 -6.38 -10.08
CA GLY A 102 12.47 -6.72 -11.45
C GLY A 102 13.44 -7.89 -11.49
N ILE A 103 13.32 -8.75 -12.50
CA ILE A 103 14.33 -9.74 -12.84
C ILE A 103 14.88 -9.40 -14.22
N GLU A 104 16.20 -9.30 -14.32
CA GLU A 104 16.89 -9.18 -15.60
C GLU A 104 17.27 -10.60 -16.04
N THR A 105 16.66 -11.09 -17.12
CA THR A 105 16.97 -12.40 -17.70
C THR A 105 17.54 -12.18 -19.11
N THR A 106 18.53 -12.99 -19.47
CA THR A 106 19.23 -12.97 -20.78
C THR A 106 18.60 -13.96 -21.75
#